data_AF-A0A2X3J6N3-F1
#
_entry.id   AF-A0A2X3J6N3-F1
#
_cell.length_a   1.000
_cell.length_b   1.000
_cell.length_c   1.000
_cell.angle_alpha   90.00
_cell.angle_beta   90.00
_cell.angle_gamma   90.00
#
_symmetry.space_group_name_H-M   'P 1'
#
loop_
_entity.id
_entity.type
_entity.pdbx_description
1 polymer ?
#
loop_
_entity_poly.entity_id
_entity_poly.type
_entity_poly.pdbx_seq_one_letter_code
_entity_poly.pdbx_strand_id
1 'polypeptide(L)'
;MNETNKQCAYQLLMYLDKGSKITISNSKIPRVLNLYPYEAIKSILTTFVHYKFVLESFSTNEASTYYLTKRGNQLINKLNR
;
A
#
# COMPACT_ATOMS: atom_id res chain seq x y z
N MET A 1 -14.97 -3.15 -6.75
CA MET A 1 -14.24 -2.63 -5.56
C MET A 1 -15.14 -1.61 -4.87
N ASN A 2 -15.45 -1.78 -3.58
CA ASN A 2 -16.32 -0.86 -2.84
C ASN A 2 -15.59 0.46 -2.50
N GLU A 3 -16.33 1.48 -2.04
CA GLU A 3 -15.78 2.81 -1.79
C GLU A 3 -14.70 2.81 -0.69
N THR A 4 -14.88 2.01 0.35
CA THR A 4 -13.89 1.81 1.42
C THR A 4 -12.56 1.27 0.89
N ASN A 5 -12.57 0.30 -0.03
CA ASN A 5 -11.34 -0.24 -0.61
C ASN A 5 -10.66 0.77 -1.54
N LYS A 6 -11.42 1.65 -2.22
CA LYS A 6 -10.83 2.75 -3.00
C LYS A 6 -10.12 3.75 -2.10
N GLN A 7 -10.75 4.12 -0.97
CA GLN A 7 -10.16 5.03 0.01
C GLN A 7 -8.90 4.42 0.66
N CYS A 8 -8.93 3.13 1.02
CA CYS A 8 -7.77 2.41 1.52
C CYS A 8 -6.62 2.41 0.51
N ALA A 9 -6.92 2.11 -0.77
CA ALA A 9 -5.94 2.13 -1.85
C ALA A 9 -5.30 3.51 -2.04
N TYR A 10 -6.13 4.56 -2.03
CA TYR A 10 -5.64 5.94 -2.10
C TYR A 10 -4.73 6.29 -0.92
N GLN A 11 -5.15 6.00 0.32
CA GLN A 11 -4.34 6.28 1.51
C GLN A 11 -3.03 5.50 1.54
N LEU A 12 -3.03 4.25 1.08
CA LEU A 12 -1.81 3.45 0.91
C LEU A 12 -0.82 4.11 -0.06
N LEU A 13 -1.30 4.58 -1.22
CA LEU A 13 -0.47 5.27 -2.19
C LEU A 13 0.08 6.59 -1.64
N MET A 14 -0.74 7.40 -0.98
CA MET A 14 -0.30 8.65 -0.35
C MET A 14 0.70 8.43 0.79
N TYR A 15 0.54 7.34 1.56
CA TYR A 15 1.52 6.99 2.59
C TYR A 15 2.87 6.59 1.98
N LEU A 16 2.83 5.77 0.92
CA LEU A 16 4.00 5.35 0.17
C LEU A 16 4.71 6.51 -0.53
N ASP A 17 3.97 7.52 -0.98
CA ASP A 17 4.55 8.75 -1.55
C ASP A 17 5.44 9.49 -0.53
N LYS A 18 4.94 9.64 0.71
CA LYS A 18 5.67 10.33 1.79
C LYS A 18 6.89 9.56 2.28
N GLY A 19 6.79 8.23 2.37
CA GLY A 19 7.79 7.40 3.02
C GLY A 19 8.67 6.57 2.09
N SER A 20 8.37 6.52 0.79
CA SER A 20 8.92 5.61 -0.23
C SER A 20 8.76 4.10 0.05
N LYS A 21 8.45 3.70 1.30
CA LYS A 21 8.23 2.33 1.72
C LYS A 21 7.20 2.22 2.85
N ILE A 22 6.64 1.03 3.02
CA ILE A 22 5.76 0.66 4.12
C ILE A 22 6.04 -0.76 4.56
N THR A 23 6.14 -0.98 5.87
CA THR A 23 6.19 -2.32 6.46
C THR A 23 4.86 -2.58 7.15
N ILE A 24 4.21 -3.69 6.81
CA ILE A 24 2.90 -4.10 7.33
C ILE A 24 3.07 -5.46 8.02
N SER A 25 2.58 -5.56 9.26
CA SER A 25 2.36 -6.83 9.96
C SER A 25 1.00 -6.82 10.66
N ASN A 26 0.51 -7.98 11.10
CA ASN A 26 -0.74 -8.08 11.86
C ASN A 26 -0.75 -7.21 13.12
N SER A 27 0.41 -7.02 13.75
CA SER A 27 0.58 -6.23 14.98
C SER A 27 1.04 -4.79 14.74
N LYS A 28 1.42 -4.44 13.50
CA LYS A 28 2.02 -3.16 13.17
C LYS A 28 1.51 -2.65 11.82
N ILE A 29 0.42 -1.91 11.89
CA ILE A 29 -0.17 -1.16 10.78
C ILE A 29 -0.01 0.33 11.07
N PRO A 30 0.46 1.17 10.12
CA PRO A 30 0.49 2.61 10.31
C PRO A 30 -0.86 3.16 10.72
N ARG A 31 -0.87 4.12 11.66
CA ARG A 31 -2.11 4.67 12.26
C ARG A 31 -3.14 5.14 11.23
N VAL A 32 -2.69 5.71 10.10
CA VAL A 32 -3.58 6.16 9.02
C VAL A 32 -4.32 5.02 8.33
N LEU A 33 -3.75 3.81 8.32
CA LEU A 33 -4.34 2.62 7.73
C LEU A 33 -5.10 1.75 8.74
N ASN A 34 -4.98 2.03 10.04
CA ASN A 34 -5.64 1.25 11.11
C ASN A 34 -7.18 1.36 11.10
N LEU A 35 -7.73 2.16 10.17
CA LEU A 35 -9.16 2.27 9.89
C LEU A 35 -9.67 1.12 9.01
N TYR A 36 -8.77 0.35 8.39
CA TYR A 36 -9.11 -0.74 7.48
C TYR A 36 -8.67 -2.08 8.06
N PRO A 37 -9.44 -3.16 7.82
CA PRO A 37 -9.02 -4.51 8.18
C PRO A 37 -7.68 -4.87 7.52
N TYR A 38 -6.82 -5.59 8.25
CA TYR A 38 -5.53 -6.06 7.74
C TYR A 38 -5.65 -6.79 6.40
N GLU A 39 -6.64 -7.67 6.27
CA GLU A 39 -6.90 -8.42 5.03
C GLU A 39 -7.21 -7.51 3.84
N ALA A 40 -7.90 -6.39 4.06
CA ALA A 40 -8.20 -5.42 3.01
C ALA A 40 -6.92 -4.69 2.56
N ILE A 41 -6.08 -4.26 3.52
CA ILE A 41 -4.79 -3.63 3.24
C ILE A 41 -3.89 -4.60 2.45
N LYS A 42 -3.80 -5.86 2.89
CA LYS A 42 -3.01 -6.90 2.25
C LYS A 42 -3.50 -7.19 0.83
N SER A 43 -4.80 -7.33 0.63
CA SER A 43 -5.40 -7.53 -0.70
C SER A 43 -5.07 -6.40 -1.68
N ILE A 44 -5.12 -5.14 -1.21
CA ILE A 44 -4.77 -3.98 -2.03
C ILE A 44 -3.27 -3.93 -2.33
N LEU A 45 -2.41 -4.22 -1.36
CA LEU A 45 -0.96 -4.29 -1.58
C LEU A 45 -0.60 -5.39 -2.59
N THR A 46 -1.21 -6.57 -2.48
CA THR A 46 -1.08 -7.64 -3.48
C THR A 46 -1.48 -7.17 -4.87
N THR A 47 -2.57 -6.39 -4.96
CA THR A 47 -3.02 -5.79 -6.22
C THR A 47 -1.99 -4.79 -6.77
N PHE A 48 -1.41 -3.95 -5.91
CA PHE A 48 -0.37 -3.01 -6.32
C PHE A 48 0.92 -3.71 -6.77
N VAL A 49 1.29 -4.83 -6.13
CA VAL A 49 2.42 -5.67 -6.56
C VAL A 49 2.13 -6.26 -7.94
N HIS A 50 0.94 -6.83 -8.13
CA HIS A 50 0.51 -7.40 -9.41
C HIS A 50 0.61 -6.40 -10.56
N TYR A 51 0.17 -5.16 -10.34
CA TYR A 51 0.26 -4.07 -11.33
C TYR A 51 1.60 -3.33 -11.34
N LYS A 52 2.60 -3.80 -10.58
CA LYS A 52 3.95 -3.23 -10.48
C LYS A 52 3.98 -1.78 -10.01
N PHE A 53 2.97 -1.33 -9.26
CA PHE A 53 2.97 -0.02 -8.61
C PHE A 53 3.84 -0.02 -7.34
N VAL A 54 3.93 -1.17 -6.67
CA VAL A 54 4.84 -1.39 -5.54
C VAL A 54 5.65 -2.66 -5.76
N LEU A 55 6.80 -2.74 -5.10
CA LEU A 55 7.66 -3.91 -5.04
C LEU A 55 7.68 -4.44 -3.60
N GLU A 56 7.39 -5.71 -3.40
CA GLU A 56 7.60 -6.40 -2.11
C GLU A 56 9.05 -6.90 -2.05
N SER A 57 9.84 -6.51 -1.04
CA SER A 57 11.26 -6.89 -0.93
C SER A 57 11.59 -7.82 0.22
N PHE A 58 10.83 -7.78 1.31
CA PHE A 58 11.00 -8.64 2.48
C PHE A 58 9.63 -9.15 2.87
N SER A 59 9.43 -10.45 2.82
CA SER A 59 8.22 -11.13 3.27
C SER A 59 8.66 -12.21 4.26
N THR A 60 8.39 -12.00 5.54
CA THR A 60 8.38 -13.08 6.54
C THR A 60 6.93 -13.51 6.76
N ASN A 61 6.71 -14.63 7.45
CA ASN A 61 5.35 -15.07 7.80
C ASN A 61 4.54 -14.00 8.57
N GLU A 62 5.20 -13.00 9.17
CA GLU A 62 4.57 -12.00 10.02
C GLU A 62 4.57 -10.59 9.42
N ALA A 63 5.53 -10.25 8.55
CA ALA A 63 5.68 -8.88 8.06
C ALA A 63 6.15 -8.82 6.60
N SER A 64 5.53 -7.92 5.85
CA SER A 64 5.94 -7.59 4.48
C SER A 64 6.34 -6.13 4.36
N THR A 65 7.44 -5.86 3.64
CA THR A 65 7.88 -4.50 3.30
C THR A 65 7.70 -4.24 1.81
N TYR A 66 7.00 -3.16 1.50
CA TYR A 66 6.68 -2.71 0.15
C TYR A 66 7.34 -1.37 -0.15
N TYR A 67 7.82 -1.22 -1.38
CA TYR A 67 8.49 -0.02 -1.89
C TYR A 67 7.75 0.53 -3.09
N LEU A 68 7.64 1.85 -3.19
CA LEU A 68 7.04 2.48 -4.35
C LEU A 68 7.95 2.29 -5.58
N THR A 69 7.38 1.84 -6.70
CA THR A 69 8.13 1.77 -7.97
C THR A 69 8.05 3.08 -8.74
N LYS A 70 8.88 3.25 -9.77
CA LYS A 70 8.76 4.36 -10.73
C LYS A 70 7.35 4.45 -11.34
N ARG A 71 6.71 3.31 -11.62
CA ARG A 71 5.35 3.23 -12.17
C ARG A 71 4.32 3.65 -11.13
N GLY A 72 4.47 3.24 -9.87
CA GLY A 72 3.61 3.69 -8.77
C GLY A 72 3.68 5.20 -8.56
N ASN A 73 4.89 5.77 -8.62
CA ASN A 73 5.08 7.22 -8.51
C ASN A 73 4.40 7.97 -9.67
N GLN A 74 4.50 7.46 -10.91
CA GLN A 74 3.75 8.01 -12.04
C GLN A 74 2.22 7.95 -11.85
N LEU A 75 1.70 6.90 -11.22
CA LEU A 75 0.27 6.81 -10.89
C LEU A 75 -0.12 7.88 -9.87
N ILE A 76 0.63 8.03 -8.79
CA ILE A 76 0.39 9.05 -7.75
C ILE A 76 0.38 10.46 -8.36
N ASN A 77 1.35 10.77 -9.21
CA ASN A 77 1.43 12.06 -9.90
C ASN A 77 0.21 12.34 -10.79
N LYS A 78 -0.48 11.30 -11.29
CA LYS A 78 -1.74 11.46 -12.04
C LYS A 78 -2.96 11.65 -11.14
N LEU A 79 -2.91 11.19 -9.89
CA LEU A 79 -4.00 11.33 -8.91
C LEU A 79 -3.99 12.71 -8.23
N ASN A 80 -2.81 13.33 -8.12
CA ASN A 80 -2.63 14.65 -7.50
C ASN A 80 -2.76 15.82 -8.51
N ARG A 81 -3.12 15.54 -9.77
CA ARG A 81 -3.37 16.50 -10.84
C ARG A 81 -4.84 16.52 -11.18
#